data_AF-A0A936AZR0-F1
#
_entry.id   AF-A0A936AZR0-F1
#
_cell.length_a   1.000
_cell.length_b   1.000
_cell.length_c   1.000
_cell.angle_alpha   90.00
_cell.angle_beta   90.00
_cell.angle_gamma   90.00
#
_symmetry.space_group_name_H-M   'P 1'
#
loop_
_entity.id
_entity.type
_entity.pdbx_description
1 polymer ?
#
loop_
_entity_poly.entity_id
_entity_poly.type
_entity_poly.pdbx_seq_one_letter_code
_entity_poly.pdbx_strand_id
1 'polypeptide(L)'
;MVNRVQKGRTTFRVPAVQTWPLLLGSFMPDMPLIALTIGLIGYDWLGGSPLYPAGVGYSSNVQYLFDHLFFESVLVKTLHNVFHAPLLTLAYTAVGYLAWRRNATWGASLFWFGLSTCLHTAADIPLHYDDGPLLLFPFNLSVRFHSPLSYWDPARYGLQWAIFEHLLDLGLIVYLVWGRRRH
;
A
#
# COMPACT_ATOMS: atom_id res chain seq x y z
N MET A 1 20.70 -47.70 27.19
CA MET A 1 21.04 -46.46 26.45
C MET A 1 19.78 -45.94 25.78
N VAL A 2 19.18 -44.88 26.32
CA VAL A 2 17.99 -44.26 25.73
C VAL A 2 18.45 -43.32 24.63
N ASN A 3 18.14 -43.65 23.37
CA ASN A 3 18.37 -42.79 22.23
C ASN A 3 17.50 -41.54 22.35
N ARG A 4 18.12 -40.44 22.80
CA ARG A 4 17.51 -39.12 22.84
C ARG A 4 17.46 -38.61 21.41
N VAL A 5 16.33 -38.80 20.74
CA VAL A 5 16.03 -38.12 19.47
C VAL A 5 16.11 -36.63 19.74
N GLN A 6 17.19 -35.99 19.30
CA GLN A 6 17.24 -34.53 19.27
C GLN A 6 16.20 -34.06 18.25
N LYS A 7 15.01 -33.72 18.73
CA LYS A 7 14.07 -32.88 18.00
C LYS A 7 14.80 -31.57 17.72
N GLY A 8 15.41 -31.46 16.54
CA GLY A 8 15.98 -30.22 16.05
C GLY A 8 14.90 -29.15 16.13
N ARG A 9 15.10 -28.14 16.99
CA ARG A 9 14.29 -26.93 16.97
C ARG A 9 14.41 -26.38 15.55
N THR A 10 13.32 -26.44 14.79
CA THR A 10 13.19 -25.74 13.53
C THR A 10 13.21 -24.25 13.87
N THR A 11 14.41 -23.66 13.91
CA THR A 11 14.55 -22.21 14.03
C THR A 11 13.82 -21.61 12.84
N PHE A 12 12.79 -20.81 13.09
CA PHE A 12 12.14 -20.02 12.05
C PHE A 12 13.24 -19.15 11.40
N ARG A 13 13.59 -19.46 10.14
CA ARG A 13 14.58 -18.72 9.37
C ARG A 13 13.83 -17.94 8.31
N VAL A 14 14.16 -16.65 8.21
CA VAL A 14 13.73 -15.74 7.14
C VAL A 14 14.94 -15.42 6.26
N PRO A 15 14.75 -15.01 4.99
CA PRO A 15 15.85 -14.52 4.17
C PRO A 15 16.53 -13.31 4.83
N ALA A 16 17.80 -13.06 4.50
CA ALA A 16 18.47 -11.83 4.90
C ALA A 16 17.70 -10.61 4.34
N VAL A 17 17.63 -9.53 5.11
CA VAL A 17 16.91 -8.30 4.74
C VAL A 17 17.45 -7.77 3.41
N GLN A 18 16.54 -7.46 2.48
CA GLN A 18 16.86 -6.80 1.21
C GLN A 18 16.20 -5.42 1.17
N THR A 19 17.01 -4.36 1.26
CA THR A 19 16.54 -2.98 1.35
C THR A 19 15.72 -2.55 0.14
N TRP A 20 16.17 -2.87 -1.08
CA TRP A 20 15.49 -2.42 -2.30
C TRP A 20 14.08 -3.00 -2.47
N PRO A 21 13.85 -4.32 -2.36
CA PRO A 21 12.50 -4.87 -2.38
C PRO A 21 11.61 -4.35 -1.25
N LEU A 22 12.18 -4.14 -0.05
CA LEU A 22 11.45 -3.56 1.07
C LEU A 22 10.96 -2.13 0.75
N LEU A 23 11.85 -1.26 0.25
CA LEU A 23 11.50 0.11 -0.14
C LEU A 23 10.53 0.17 -1.31
N LEU A 24 10.69 -0.71 -2.30
CA LEU A 24 9.72 -0.82 -3.40
C LEU A 24 8.35 -1.21 -2.86
N GLY A 25 8.27 -2.22 -2.00
CA GLY A 25 6.99 -2.67 -1.45
C GLY A 25 6.32 -1.66 -0.52
N SER A 26 7.06 -0.73 0.09
CA SER A 26 6.44 0.32 0.92
C SER A 26 5.79 1.43 0.09
N PHE A 27 6.18 1.58 -1.18
CA PHE A 27 5.73 2.64 -2.09
C PHE A 27 4.74 2.15 -3.16
N MET A 28 4.87 0.90 -3.60
CA MET A 28 4.04 0.35 -4.69
C MET A 28 2.52 0.36 -4.47
N PRO A 29 1.97 0.28 -3.24
CA PRO A 29 0.53 0.38 -3.06
C PRO A 29 -0.07 1.72 -3.53
N ASP A 30 0.61 2.84 -3.28
CA ASP A 30 0.15 4.18 -3.66
C ASP A 30 0.46 4.56 -5.11
N MET A 31 1.57 4.01 -5.64
CA MET A 31 2.13 4.40 -6.94
C MET A 31 1.09 4.48 -8.07
N PRO A 32 0.14 3.53 -8.23
CA PRO A 32 -0.86 3.60 -9.30
C PRO A 32 -1.77 4.84 -9.20
N LEU A 33 -2.25 5.17 -8.00
CA LEU A 33 -3.09 6.35 -7.80
C LEU A 33 -2.30 7.65 -7.93
N ILE A 34 -1.06 7.69 -7.44
CA ILE A 34 -0.15 8.83 -7.63
C ILE A 34 0.06 9.08 -9.12
N ALA A 35 0.35 8.04 -9.91
CA ALA A 35 0.58 8.16 -11.34
C ALA A 35 -0.67 8.65 -12.09
N LEU A 36 -1.85 8.11 -11.77
CA LEU A 36 -3.12 8.58 -12.34
C LEU A 36 -3.38 10.04 -11.99
N THR A 37 -3.16 10.42 -10.73
CA THR A 37 -3.37 11.78 -10.23
C THR A 37 -2.46 12.77 -10.95
N ILE A 38 -1.15 12.50 -11.02
CA ILE A 38 -0.19 13.35 -11.74
C ILE A 38 -0.57 13.46 -13.22
N GLY A 39 -0.96 12.36 -13.85
CA GLY A 39 -1.39 12.33 -15.24
C GLY A 39 -2.61 13.23 -15.50
N LEU A 40 -3.62 13.16 -14.62
CA LEU A 40 -4.83 13.97 -14.72
C LEU A 40 -4.56 15.45 -14.42
N ILE A 41 -3.70 15.77 -13.45
CA ILE A 41 -3.25 17.15 -13.20
C ILE A 41 -2.57 17.71 -14.45
N GLY A 42 -1.66 16.94 -15.06
CA GLY A 42 -0.98 17.34 -16.29
C GLY A 42 -1.96 17.53 -17.46
N TYR A 43 -2.93 16.64 -17.60
CA TYR A 43 -3.97 16.73 -18.62
C TYR A 43 -4.84 17.98 -18.45
N ASP A 44 -5.30 18.26 -17.22
CA ASP A 44 -6.08 19.46 -16.90
C ASP A 44 -5.27 20.73 -17.18
N TRP A 45 -3.99 20.74 -16.80
CA TRP A 45 -3.11 21.90 -17.02
C TRP A 45 -2.86 22.19 -18.50
N LEU A 46 -2.84 21.16 -19.34
CA LEU A 46 -2.69 21.28 -20.80
C LEU A 46 -4.00 21.65 -21.52
N GLY A 47 -5.07 21.98 -20.79
CA GLY A 47 -6.37 22.35 -21.37
C GLY A 47 -7.18 21.13 -21.83
N GLY A 48 -6.98 19.98 -21.20
CA GLY A 48 -7.77 18.78 -21.42
C GLY A 48 -9.26 19.01 -21.18
N SER A 49 -10.09 18.29 -21.93
CA SER A 49 -11.54 18.33 -21.74
C SER A 49 -11.96 17.55 -20.50
N PRO A 50 -13.09 17.90 -19.85
CA PRO A 50 -13.68 17.06 -18.81
C PRO A 50 -13.84 15.60 -19.26
N LEU A 51 -13.35 14.67 -18.43
CA LEU A 51 -13.56 13.22 -18.61
C LEU A 51 -14.89 12.74 -18.01
N TYR A 52 -15.54 13.61 -17.23
CA TYR A 52 -16.85 13.37 -16.65
C TYR A 52 -17.98 13.86 -17.56
N PRO A 53 -19.19 13.28 -17.47
CA PRO A 53 -20.33 13.72 -18.27
C PRO A 53 -20.69 15.19 -18.02
N ALA A 54 -21.16 15.88 -19.07
CA ALA A 54 -21.60 17.26 -18.96
C ALA A 54 -22.78 17.39 -17.98
N GLY A 55 -22.77 18.47 -17.18
CA GLY A 55 -23.81 18.72 -16.18
C GLY A 55 -23.59 18.01 -14.84
N VAL A 56 -22.53 17.22 -14.69
CA VAL A 56 -22.13 16.64 -13.41
C VAL A 56 -21.21 17.63 -12.67
N GLY A 57 -21.45 17.84 -11.37
CA GLY A 57 -20.85 18.90 -10.57
C GLY A 57 -19.39 18.70 -10.13
N TYR A 58 -18.57 18.02 -10.92
CA TYR A 58 -17.14 17.87 -10.62
C TYR A 58 -16.36 19.11 -11.06
N SER A 59 -15.40 19.56 -10.24
CA SER A 59 -14.56 20.73 -10.54
C SER A 59 -13.27 20.38 -11.29
N SER A 60 -12.85 19.12 -11.29
CA SER A 60 -11.62 18.66 -11.97
C SER A 60 -11.67 17.17 -12.30
N ASN A 61 -10.79 16.71 -13.18
CA ASN A 61 -10.67 15.28 -13.49
C ASN A 61 -10.10 14.50 -12.30
N VAL A 62 -9.30 15.14 -11.44
CA VAL A 62 -8.82 14.56 -10.18
C VAL A 62 -9.97 14.32 -9.21
N GLN A 63 -10.90 15.28 -9.07
CA GLN A 63 -12.07 15.07 -8.24
C GLN A 63 -12.90 13.90 -8.76
N TYR A 64 -13.13 13.85 -10.08
CA TYR A 64 -13.85 12.73 -10.70
C TYR A 64 -13.15 11.37 -10.50
N LEU A 65 -11.82 11.35 -10.49
CA LEU A 65 -11.04 10.14 -10.20
C LEU A 65 -11.37 9.60 -8.81
N PHE A 66 -11.28 10.43 -7.77
CA PHE A 66 -11.45 10.00 -6.39
C PHE A 66 -12.92 9.82 -5.98
N ASP A 67 -13.82 10.69 -6.44
CA ASP A 67 -15.24 10.64 -6.06
C ASP A 67 -16.03 9.57 -6.83
N HIS A 68 -15.56 9.17 -8.02
CA HIS A 68 -16.31 8.26 -8.89
C HIS A 68 -15.48 7.09 -9.44
N LEU A 69 -14.43 7.36 -10.21
CA LEU A 69 -13.70 6.28 -10.89
C LEU A 69 -13.06 5.30 -9.90
N PHE A 70 -12.61 5.78 -8.75
CA PHE A 70 -12.06 4.95 -7.68
C PHE A 70 -13.06 3.91 -7.15
N PHE A 71 -14.34 4.28 -7.11
CA PHE A 71 -15.42 3.43 -6.58
C PHE A 71 -16.15 2.63 -7.65
N GLU A 72 -16.08 3.01 -8.92
CA GLU A 72 -16.85 2.38 -10.01
C GLU A 72 -15.98 1.72 -11.08
N SER A 73 -14.81 2.27 -11.39
CA SER A 73 -13.96 1.76 -12.48
C SER A 73 -13.23 0.49 -12.08
N VAL A 74 -13.49 -0.60 -12.81
CA VAL A 74 -12.75 -1.87 -12.66
C VAL A 74 -11.24 -1.65 -12.85
N LEU A 75 -10.85 -0.77 -13.77
CA LEU A 75 -9.44 -0.48 -14.04
C LEU A 75 -8.78 0.21 -12.83
N VAL A 76 -9.39 1.27 -12.29
CA VAL A 76 -8.82 2.01 -11.14
C VAL A 76 -8.78 1.12 -9.90
N LYS A 77 -9.85 0.37 -9.63
CA LYS A 77 -9.88 -0.63 -8.56
C LYS A 77 -8.77 -1.66 -8.71
N THR A 78 -8.58 -2.19 -9.92
CA THR A 78 -7.53 -3.18 -10.20
C THR A 78 -6.15 -2.58 -9.95
N LEU A 79 -5.87 -1.42 -10.53
CA LEU A 79 -4.59 -0.72 -10.39
C LEU A 79 -4.25 -0.47 -8.92
N HIS A 80 -5.20 0.07 -8.15
CA HIS A 80 -5.05 0.29 -6.71
C HIS A 80 -4.77 -1.00 -5.94
N ASN A 81 -5.47 -2.09 -6.26
CA ASN A 81 -5.47 -3.28 -5.43
C ASN A 81 -4.39 -4.32 -5.76
N VAL A 82 -3.70 -4.23 -6.92
CA VAL A 82 -2.63 -5.19 -7.27
C VAL A 82 -1.56 -5.26 -6.19
N PHE A 83 -1.16 -4.13 -5.60
CA PHE A 83 -0.15 -4.09 -4.55
C PHE A 83 -0.70 -3.79 -3.15
N HIS A 84 -2.01 -3.61 -3.01
CA HIS A 84 -2.63 -3.14 -1.77
C HIS A 84 -3.68 -4.10 -1.19
N ALA A 85 -4.25 -5.00 -1.99
CA ALA A 85 -5.25 -5.95 -1.51
C ALA A 85 -4.63 -6.99 -0.55
N PRO A 86 -5.22 -7.23 0.64
CA PRO A 86 -4.67 -8.16 1.64
C PRO A 86 -4.38 -9.55 1.10
N LEU A 87 -5.27 -10.09 0.26
CA LEU A 87 -5.07 -11.43 -0.32
C LEU A 87 -3.85 -11.49 -1.23
N LEU A 88 -3.61 -10.44 -2.03
CA LEU A 88 -2.46 -10.39 -2.94
C LEU A 88 -1.15 -10.13 -2.20
N THR A 89 -1.12 -9.19 -1.25
CA THR A 89 0.11 -8.91 -0.48
C THR A 89 0.54 -10.11 0.37
N LEU A 90 -0.42 -10.82 0.98
CA LEU A 90 -0.17 -12.11 1.65
C LEU A 90 0.29 -13.19 0.66
N ALA A 91 -0.30 -13.26 -0.54
CA ALA A 91 0.12 -14.22 -1.57
C ALA A 91 1.57 -13.95 -2.03
N TYR A 92 1.95 -12.70 -2.29
CA TYR A 92 3.33 -12.35 -2.65
C TYR A 92 4.31 -12.75 -1.54
N THR A 93 3.97 -12.44 -0.29
CA THR A 93 4.77 -12.82 0.88
C THR A 93 4.94 -14.33 0.97
N ALA A 94 3.85 -15.08 0.89
CA ALA A 94 3.85 -16.54 1.00
C ALA A 94 4.61 -17.20 -0.16
N VAL A 95 4.36 -16.78 -1.40
CA VAL A 95 5.05 -17.29 -2.59
C VAL A 95 6.53 -16.97 -2.52
N GLY A 96 6.91 -15.75 -2.15
CA GLY A 96 8.30 -15.35 -1.96
C GLY A 96 9.01 -16.22 -0.93
N TYR A 97 8.38 -16.42 0.23
CA TYR A 97 8.92 -17.29 1.29
C TYR A 97 9.10 -18.73 0.81
N LEU A 98 8.08 -19.32 0.16
CA LEU A 98 8.12 -20.69 -0.35
C LEU A 98 9.17 -20.87 -1.45
N ALA A 99 9.33 -19.88 -2.33
CA ALA A 99 10.34 -19.88 -3.39
C ALA A 99 11.75 -19.78 -2.81
N TRP A 100 11.96 -18.90 -1.84
CA TRP A 100 13.24 -18.79 -1.13
C TRP A 100 13.61 -20.11 -0.43
N ARG A 101 12.64 -20.77 0.22
CA ARG A 101 12.84 -22.08 0.85
C ARG A 101 13.21 -23.19 -0.14
N ARG A 102 12.90 -23.00 -1.43
CA ARG A 102 13.31 -23.88 -2.55
C ARG A 102 14.59 -23.40 -3.25
N ASN A 103 15.35 -22.52 -2.62
CA ASN A 103 16.59 -21.91 -3.14
C ASN A 103 16.40 -21.08 -4.42
N ALA A 104 15.19 -20.59 -4.70
CA ALA A 104 14.98 -19.63 -5.77
C ALA A 104 15.51 -18.25 -5.35
N THR A 105 16.43 -17.70 -6.14
CA THR A 105 17.13 -16.44 -5.84
C THR A 105 16.19 -15.24 -5.72
N TRP A 106 15.13 -15.19 -6.54
CA TRP A 106 14.11 -14.14 -6.51
C TRP A 106 13.15 -14.24 -5.32
N GLY A 107 13.06 -15.39 -4.65
CA GLY A 107 12.09 -15.63 -3.59
C GLY A 107 12.30 -14.70 -2.39
N ALA A 108 13.56 -14.45 -2.04
CA ALA A 108 13.90 -13.52 -0.96
C ALA A 108 13.45 -12.09 -1.28
N SER A 109 13.60 -11.65 -2.53
CA SER A 109 13.17 -10.32 -2.97
C SER A 109 11.65 -10.20 -2.94
N LEU A 110 10.91 -11.18 -3.48
CA LEU A 110 9.46 -11.17 -3.45
C LEU A 110 8.90 -11.24 -2.03
N PHE A 111 9.56 -11.98 -1.13
CA PHE A 111 9.19 -12.03 0.29
C PHE A 111 9.25 -10.65 0.94
N TRP A 112 10.38 -9.94 0.81
CA TRP A 112 10.54 -8.61 1.40
C TRP A 112 9.65 -7.55 0.75
N PHE A 113 9.46 -7.64 -0.56
CA PHE A 113 8.49 -6.82 -1.28
C PHE A 113 7.07 -7.03 -0.76
N GLY A 114 6.59 -8.27 -0.75
CA GLY A 114 5.24 -8.62 -0.31
C GLY A 114 5.00 -8.34 1.18
N LEU A 115 6.01 -8.54 2.03
CA LEU A 115 5.90 -8.22 3.45
C LEU A 115 5.76 -6.71 3.65
N SER A 116 6.50 -5.91 2.89
CA SER A 116 6.42 -4.45 2.95
C SER A 116 5.06 -3.93 2.49
N THR A 117 4.54 -4.44 1.35
CA THR A 117 3.18 -4.09 0.91
C THR A 117 2.12 -4.55 1.92
N CYS A 118 2.30 -5.72 2.55
CA CYS A 118 1.41 -6.21 3.59
C CYS A 118 1.39 -5.30 4.82
N LEU A 119 2.55 -4.80 5.24
CA LEU A 119 2.65 -3.86 6.37
C LEU A 119 2.00 -2.51 6.04
N HIS A 120 2.23 -2.00 4.83
CA HIS A 120 1.57 -0.79 4.32
C HIS A 120 0.04 -0.97 4.34
N THR A 121 -0.48 -2.01 3.67
CA THR A 121 -1.92 -2.35 3.67
C THR A 121 -2.50 -2.48 5.08
N ALA A 122 -1.76 -3.09 6.01
CA ALA A 122 -2.23 -3.27 7.38
C ALA A 122 -2.33 -1.95 8.16
N ALA A 123 -1.46 -0.98 7.86
CA ALA A 123 -1.53 0.37 8.43
C ALA A 123 -2.71 1.15 7.83
N ASP A 124 -2.97 0.98 6.54
CA ASP A 124 -4.00 1.72 5.80
C ASP A 124 -5.43 1.30 6.15
N ILE A 125 -5.71 0.00 6.27
CA ILE A 125 -7.07 -0.50 6.56
C ILE A 125 -7.75 0.24 7.72
N PRO A 126 -7.12 0.40 8.91
CA PRO A 126 -7.76 1.12 10.01
C PRO A 126 -7.80 2.65 9.83
N LEU A 127 -7.11 3.21 8.85
CA LEU A 127 -7.01 4.66 8.63
C LEU A 127 -7.78 5.13 7.39
N HIS A 128 -8.47 4.24 6.68
CA HIS A 128 -9.37 4.61 5.58
C HIS A 128 -10.81 4.33 5.94
N TYR A 129 -11.71 5.30 5.74
CA TYR A 129 -13.11 5.12 6.10
C TYR A 129 -13.77 4.14 5.15
N ASP A 130 -13.95 4.52 3.89
CA ASP A 130 -14.59 3.72 2.84
C ASP A 130 -13.71 3.60 1.60
N ASP A 131 -12.55 4.25 1.62
CA ASP A 131 -11.61 4.41 0.54
C ASP A 131 -10.41 3.44 0.63
N GLY A 132 -10.38 2.56 1.63
CA GLY A 132 -9.30 1.60 1.85
C GLY A 132 -9.30 0.41 0.88
N PRO A 133 -8.30 -0.49 0.92
CA PRO A 133 -8.19 -1.59 -0.04
C PRO A 133 -9.41 -2.51 -0.06
N LEU A 134 -9.63 -3.15 -1.20
CA LEU A 134 -10.61 -4.22 -1.35
C LEU A 134 -10.10 -5.48 -0.66
N LEU A 135 -10.81 -5.91 0.38
CA LEU A 135 -10.38 -7.01 1.26
C LEU A 135 -10.31 -8.36 0.53
N LEU A 136 -11.19 -8.55 -0.45
CA LEU A 136 -11.40 -9.82 -1.15
C LEU A 136 -11.01 -9.78 -2.63
N PHE A 137 -10.30 -8.73 -3.08
CA PHE A 137 -9.77 -8.66 -4.43
C PHE A 137 -8.78 -9.83 -4.71
N PRO A 138 -8.82 -10.47 -5.90
CA PRO A 138 -9.59 -10.13 -7.10
C PRO A 138 -10.97 -10.80 -7.19
N PHE A 139 -11.42 -11.51 -6.16
CA PHE A 139 -12.68 -12.27 -6.20
C PHE A 139 -13.92 -11.39 -5.98
N ASN A 140 -13.75 -10.23 -5.33
CA ASN A 140 -14.82 -9.26 -5.12
C ASN A 140 -14.27 -7.83 -5.25
N LEU A 141 -15.01 -6.98 -5.99
CA LEU A 141 -14.62 -5.61 -6.33
C LEU A 141 -15.34 -4.52 -5.51
N SER A 142 -15.99 -4.89 -4.40
CA SER A 142 -16.83 -4.00 -3.61
C SER A 142 -16.59 -4.07 -2.11
N VAL A 143 -16.10 -5.20 -1.58
CA VAL A 143 -15.91 -5.39 -0.13
C VAL A 143 -14.70 -4.60 0.37
N ARG A 144 -14.97 -3.55 1.16
CA ARG A 144 -13.99 -2.72 1.88
C ARG A 144 -14.29 -2.75 3.38
N PHE A 145 -13.26 -2.50 4.19
CA PHE A 145 -13.46 -2.26 5.62
C PHE A 145 -13.96 -0.83 5.83
N HIS A 146 -14.99 -0.66 6.66
CA HIS A 146 -15.53 0.67 7.00
C HIS A 146 -14.90 1.16 8.32
N SER A 147 -13.80 1.91 8.27
CA SER A 147 -13.11 2.33 9.50
C SER A 147 -13.81 3.49 10.22
N PRO A 148 -13.90 3.50 11.56
CA PRO A 148 -14.34 4.69 12.29
C PRO A 148 -13.36 5.87 12.19
N LEU A 149 -12.13 5.63 11.71
CA LEU A 149 -11.07 6.64 11.54
C LEU A 149 -10.79 6.85 10.05
N SER A 150 -10.49 8.09 9.67
CA SER A 150 -9.91 8.40 8.37
C SER A 150 -8.91 9.54 8.49
N TYR A 151 -7.73 9.41 7.88
CA TYR A 151 -6.75 10.51 7.87
C TYR A 151 -7.10 11.61 6.85
N TRP A 152 -8.07 11.37 5.96
CA TRP A 152 -8.56 12.35 4.99
C TRP A 152 -9.89 12.99 5.37
N ASP A 153 -10.80 12.27 6.02
CA ASP A 153 -12.13 12.78 6.38
C ASP A 153 -12.07 13.63 7.66
N PRO A 154 -12.32 14.96 7.59
CA PRO A 154 -12.32 15.83 8.77
C PRO A 154 -13.37 15.43 9.81
N ALA A 155 -14.46 14.76 9.41
CA ALA A 155 -15.48 14.26 10.33
C ALA A 155 -15.01 13.01 11.12
N ARG A 156 -13.86 12.42 10.75
CA ARG A 156 -13.32 11.16 11.32
C ARG A 156 -11.87 11.28 11.77
N TYR A 157 -11.55 12.40 12.41
CA TYR A 157 -10.22 12.71 12.95
C TYR A 157 -9.13 12.99 11.90
N GLY A 158 -9.51 13.26 10.64
CA GLY A 158 -8.54 13.50 9.57
C GLY A 158 -7.54 14.61 9.88
N LEU A 159 -7.99 15.72 10.47
CA LEU A 159 -7.09 16.81 10.85
C LEU A 159 -6.07 16.39 11.93
N GLN A 160 -6.50 15.66 12.95
CA GLN A 160 -5.65 15.19 14.04
C GLN A 160 -4.60 14.21 13.52
N TRP A 161 -5.00 13.30 12.64
CA TRP A 161 -4.10 12.34 12.00
C TRP A 161 -3.12 13.02 11.05
N ALA A 162 -3.58 13.96 10.22
CA ALA A 162 -2.69 14.73 9.37
C ALA A 162 -1.60 15.45 10.19
N ILE A 163 -1.96 16.11 11.30
CA ILE A 163 -0.98 16.77 12.18
C ILE A 163 0.02 15.74 12.74
N PHE A 164 -0.47 14.61 13.25
CA PHE A 164 0.38 13.54 13.78
C PHE A 164 1.36 13.02 12.72
N GLU A 165 0.87 12.74 11.51
CA GLU A 165 1.66 12.25 10.38
C GLU A 165 2.76 13.23 9.98
N HIS A 166 2.42 14.52 9.83
CA HIS A 166 3.42 15.55 9.48
C HIS A 166 4.49 15.73 10.58
N LEU A 167 4.11 15.61 11.85
CA LEU A 167 5.07 15.66 12.96
C LEU A 167 5.97 14.41 13.00
N LEU A 168 5.42 13.23 12.73
CA LEU A 168 6.17 11.99 12.63
C LEU A 168 7.19 12.07 11.49
N ASP A 169 6.76 12.49 10.30
CA ASP A 169 7.62 12.66 9.12
C ASP A 169 8.73 13.66 9.37
N LEU A 170 8.41 14.83 9.95
CA LEU A 170 9.40 15.81 10.34
C LEU A 170 10.42 15.22 11.33
N GLY A 171 9.96 14.47 12.32
CA GLY A 171 10.81 13.78 13.28
C GLY A 171 11.75 12.76 12.62
N LEU A 172 11.23 11.96 11.68
CA LEU A 172 12.01 10.99 10.91
C LEU A 172 13.06 11.66 10.03
N ILE A 173 12.70 12.76 9.34
CA ILE A 173 13.64 13.56 8.54
C ILE A 173 14.75 14.10 9.41
N VAL A 174 14.42 14.72 10.55
CA VAL A 174 15.41 15.24 11.51
C VAL A 174 16.34 14.12 11.99
N TYR A 175 15.78 12.98 12.39
CA TYR A 175 16.54 11.82 12.84
C TYR A 175 17.51 11.31 11.76
N LEU A 176 17.05 11.17 10.51
CA LEU A 176 17.88 10.68 9.40
C LEU A 176 18.99 11.67 9.02
N VAL A 177 18.67 12.98 8.94
CA VAL A 177 19.66 14.03 8.64
C VAL A 177 20.69 14.13 9.76
N TRP A 178 20.26 14.07 11.01
CA TRP A 178 21.15 14.12 12.17
C TRP A 178 22.04 12.87 12.26
N GLY A 179 21.46 11.68 12.04
CA GLY A 179 22.19 10.42 12.02
C GLY A 179 23.28 10.37 10.93
N ARG A 180 22.98 10.89 9.73
CA ARG A 180 23.97 11.02 8.65
C ARG A 180 25.13 11.97 8.95
N ARG A 181 24.99 12.91 9.89
CA ARG A 181 26.08 13.81 10.28
C ARG A 181 27.05 13.19 11.30
N ARG A 182 26.71 12.03 11.87
CA ARG A 182 27.51 11.34 12.89
C ARG A 182 28.32 10.15 12.33
N HIS A 183 28.21 9.90 11.03
CA HIS A 183 28.95 8.88 10.28
C HIS A 183 29.69 9.55 9.12
#